data_AF-A0A355GPI3-F1
#
_entry.id   AF-A0A355GPI3-F1
#
_cell.length_a   1.000
_cell.length_b   1.000
_cell.length_c   1.000
_cell.angle_alpha   90.00
_cell.angle_beta   90.00
_cell.angle_gamma   90.00
#
_symmetry.space_group_name_H-M   'P 1'
#
loop_
_entity.id
_entity.type
_entity.pdbx_description
1 polymer ?
#
loop_
_entity_poly.entity_id
_entity_poly.type
_entity_poly.pdbx_seq_one_letter_code
_entity_poly.pdbx_strand_id
1 'polypeptide(L)'
;IKTHHNDSPLVRQLRDKGRVIETNKDWHKDEVRQVGIEVGLPETLVWRQPFPGPGLATRIICARTPYTSDDFEQAAAQTAVTAAQYGFSGGLLPIRTVGVQGDGRSYGYLAALAGASDWDKLRETASQITKVVHQVNRVVYCLGRDQVPPIRTIVPTLLEPEVVEVLRSADDLIKRILQSYQVYRQISQVIVTMFPVDLAGNGGRSIALRPFMTADYMTGRPAAFPDDIPWECVQEIVRRLQKLPGISGVVYDLTSKPPATMEWE
;
A
#
# COMPACT_ATOMS: atom_id res chain seq x y z
N ILE A 1 11.52 21.86 7.36
CA ILE A 1 11.90 23.24 7.75
C ILE A 1 12.10 23.44 9.26
N LYS A 2 11.41 22.65 10.11
CA LYS A 2 11.56 22.70 11.58
C LYS A 2 12.67 21.82 12.15
N THR A 3 13.23 20.92 11.35
CA THR A 3 14.31 19.99 11.72
C THR A 3 15.55 20.27 10.88
N HIS A 4 16.71 19.80 11.35
CA HIS A 4 17.99 19.89 10.64
C HIS A 4 17.98 19.17 9.28
N HIS A 5 17.01 18.27 9.03
CA HIS A 5 16.87 17.54 7.76
C HIS A 5 16.39 18.39 6.58
N ASN A 6 15.85 19.59 6.82
CA ASN A 6 15.35 20.50 5.79
C ASN A 6 15.93 21.91 6.00
N ASP A 7 17.22 21.97 6.30
CA ASP A 7 17.89 23.11 6.90
C ASP A 7 18.81 23.83 5.91
N SER A 8 18.22 24.64 5.05
CA SER A 8 18.97 25.55 4.19
C SER A 8 19.35 26.84 4.94
N PRO A 9 20.39 27.57 4.51
CA PRO A 9 20.77 28.85 5.14
C PRO A 9 19.61 29.85 5.22
N LEU A 10 18.76 29.91 4.19
CA LEU A 10 17.58 30.77 4.16
C LEU A 10 16.51 30.34 5.17
N VAL A 11 16.22 29.04 5.27
CA VAL A 11 15.23 28.51 6.21
C VAL A 11 15.66 28.76 7.66
N ARG A 12 16.95 28.57 7.96
CA ARG A 12 17.53 28.92 9.28
C ARG A 12 17.31 30.37 9.61
N GLN A 13 17.72 31.27 8.72
CA GLN A 13 17.60 32.71 8.94
C GLN A 13 16.14 33.12 9.20
N LEU A 14 15.18 32.57 8.45
CA LEU A 14 13.76 32.85 8.66
C LEU A 14 13.24 32.30 9.98
N ARG A 15 13.66 31.09 10.38
CA ARG A 15 13.30 30.45 11.65
C ARG A 15 13.87 31.23 12.85
N ASP A 16 15.15 31.59 12.81
CA ASP A 16 15.84 32.32 13.87
C ASP A 16 15.26 33.73 14.05
N LYS A 17 14.75 34.32 12.96
CA LYS A 17 14.01 35.59 12.99
C LYS A 17 12.54 35.45 13.40
N GLY A 18 12.08 34.27 13.80
CA GLY A 18 10.68 34.03 14.21
C GLY A 18 9.66 34.23 13.07
N ARG A 19 10.08 34.11 11.80
CA ARG A 19 9.22 34.35 10.63
C ARG A 19 8.47 33.11 10.13
N VAL A 20 8.53 32.00 10.86
CA VAL A 20 7.77 30.78 10.55
C VAL A 20 6.45 30.83 11.33
N ILE A 21 5.35 30.93 10.59
CA ILE A 21 4.00 31.02 11.16
C ILE A 21 3.19 29.78 10.76
N GLU A 22 2.43 29.24 11.71
CA GLU A 22 1.55 28.09 11.49
C GLU A 22 0.10 28.48 11.76
N THR A 23 -0.61 28.90 10.72
CA THR A 23 -1.97 29.43 10.82
C THR A 23 -2.97 28.41 11.35
N ASN A 24 -2.70 27.12 11.14
CA ASN A 24 -3.62 26.04 11.46
C ASN A 24 -3.25 25.31 12.76
N LYS A 25 -2.28 25.82 13.54
CA LYS A 25 -1.77 25.13 14.75
C LYS A 25 -2.84 24.94 15.84
N ASP A 26 -3.83 25.84 15.88
CA ASP A 26 -4.89 25.88 16.90
C ASP A 26 -6.16 25.16 16.43
N TRP A 27 -6.11 24.44 15.30
CA TRP A 27 -7.26 23.81 14.66
C TRP A 27 -7.10 22.30 14.54
N HIS A 28 -8.17 21.56 14.80
CA HIS A 28 -8.30 20.15 14.50
C HIS A 28 -8.53 19.91 13.00
N LYS A 29 -8.31 18.66 12.55
CA LYS A 29 -8.28 18.32 11.12
C LYS A 29 -9.62 18.52 10.41
N ASP A 30 -10.71 18.22 11.10
CA ASP A 30 -12.09 18.49 10.71
C ASP A 30 -12.38 19.99 10.62
N GLU A 31 -11.93 20.77 11.60
CA GLU A 31 -12.10 22.23 11.58
C GLU A 31 -11.34 22.89 10.41
N VAL A 32 -10.11 22.43 10.12
CA VAL A 32 -9.36 22.89 8.93
C VAL A 32 -10.13 22.62 7.63
N ARG A 33 -10.89 21.51 7.55
CA ARG A 33 -11.73 21.24 6.38
C ARG A 33 -12.89 22.22 6.30
N GLN A 34 -13.55 22.47 7.42
CA GLN A 34 -14.67 23.42 7.50
C GLN A 34 -14.23 24.83 7.09
N VAL A 35 -13.10 25.31 7.61
CA VAL A 35 -12.50 26.59 7.18
C VAL A 35 -12.23 26.60 5.68
N GLY A 36 -11.73 25.50 5.13
CA GLY A 36 -11.49 25.38 3.69
C GLY A 36 -12.75 25.63 2.85
N ILE A 37 -13.89 25.09 3.28
CA ILE A 37 -15.18 25.32 2.62
C ILE A 37 -15.63 26.77 2.78
N GLU A 38 -15.51 27.34 3.98
CA GLU A 38 -15.93 28.72 4.28
C GLU A 38 -15.15 29.77 3.48
N VAL A 39 -13.86 29.54 3.22
CA VAL A 39 -13.05 30.43 2.37
C VAL A 39 -13.24 30.17 0.87
N GLY A 40 -14.17 29.29 0.50
CA GLY A 40 -14.57 29.03 -0.89
C GLY A 40 -13.72 28.00 -1.64
N LEU A 41 -12.95 27.15 -0.95
CA LEU A 41 -12.24 26.06 -1.63
C LEU A 41 -13.23 25.00 -2.12
N PRO A 42 -13.01 24.41 -3.31
CA PRO A 42 -13.83 23.31 -3.80
C PRO A 42 -13.80 22.13 -2.82
N GLU A 43 -14.96 21.53 -2.59
CA GLU A 43 -15.09 20.36 -1.72
C GLU A 43 -14.18 19.21 -2.17
N THR A 44 -13.99 19.05 -3.48
CA THR A 44 -13.08 18.06 -4.09
C THR A 44 -11.60 18.29 -3.76
N LEU A 45 -11.23 19.47 -3.28
CA LEU A 45 -9.89 19.80 -2.80
C LEU A 45 -9.78 19.59 -1.30
N VAL A 46 -10.75 20.10 -0.54
CA VAL A 46 -10.79 20.02 0.93
C VAL A 46 -10.80 18.57 1.42
N TRP A 47 -11.52 17.70 0.73
CA TRP A 47 -11.71 16.29 1.10
C TRP A 47 -10.73 15.34 0.41
N ARG A 48 -9.62 15.84 -0.15
CA ARG A 48 -8.56 14.97 -0.66
C ARG A 48 -7.97 14.13 0.47
N GLN A 49 -7.70 12.86 0.18
CA GLN A 49 -6.92 12.01 1.07
C GLN A 49 -5.50 12.57 1.20
N PRO A 50 -4.81 12.35 2.34
CA PRO A 50 -3.41 12.72 2.48
C PRO A 50 -2.56 12.09 1.39
N PHE A 51 -1.56 12.83 0.94
CA PHE A 51 -0.56 12.37 -0.03
C PHE A 51 0.83 12.69 0.51
N PRO A 52 1.74 11.70 0.58
CA PRO A 52 3.03 11.89 1.22
C PRO A 52 3.91 12.88 0.44
N GLY A 53 4.81 13.58 1.12
CA GLY A 53 5.73 14.55 0.50
C GLY A 53 6.57 13.94 -0.65
N PRO A 54 7.20 12.76 -0.46
CA PRO A 54 7.89 12.03 -1.55
C PRO A 54 6.97 11.52 -2.67
N GLY A 55 5.65 11.53 -2.47
CA GLY A 55 4.66 11.14 -3.45
C GLY A 55 4.79 9.71 -3.95
N LEU A 56 4.76 9.53 -5.28
CA LEU A 56 4.84 8.21 -5.90
C LEU A 56 6.20 7.53 -5.72
N ALA A 57 7.25 8.26 -5.34
CA ALA A 57 8.58 7.68 -5.13
C ALA A 57 8.59 6.61 -4.03
N THR A 58 7.73 6.74 -3.01
CA THR A 58 7.56 5.77 -1.92
C THR A 58 6.50 4.70 -2.23
N ARG A 59 5.99 4.69 -3.45
CA ARG A 59 4.94 3.76 -3.92
C ARG A 59 5.42 2.91 -5.11
N ILE A 60 6.71 2.90 -5.39
CA ILE A 60 7.35 2.04 -6.38
C ILE A 60 8.44 1.27 -5.66
N ILE A 61 8.21 -0.01 -5.42
CA ILE A 61 9.25 -0.89 -4.86
C ILE A 61 10.36 -1.03 -5.91
N CYS A 62 11.47 -0.36 -5.67
CA CYS A 62 12.61 -0.37 -6.57
C CYS A 62 13.53 -1.55 -6.25
N ALA A 63 13.86 -2.36 -7.24
CA ALA A 63 14.81 -3.47 -7.09
C ALA A 63 15.48 -3.82 -8.42
N ARG A 64 16.77 -4.14 -8.36
CA ARG A 64 17.57 -4.64 -9.50
C ARG A 64 17.68 -6.17 -9.50
N THR A 65 17.67 -6.77 -8.32
CA THR A 65 17.80 -8.21 -8.09
C THR A 65 16.70 -8.67 -7.13
N PRO A 66 16.24 -9.93 -7.23
CA PRO A 66 15.31 -10.50 -6.25
C PRO A 66 15.92 -10.45 -4.85
N TYR A 67 15.09 -10.25 -3.84
CA TYR A 67 15.47 -10.35 -2.45
C TYR A 67 15.17 -11.75 -1.92
N THR A 68 16.23 -12.54 -1.75
CA THR A 68 16.19 -13.87 -1.15
C THR A 68 17.40 -14.01 -0.22
N SER A 69 17.18 -14.12 1.09
CA SER A 69 18.23 -14.52 2.06
C SER A 69 18.13 -16.00 2.42
N ASP A 70 19.05 -16.49 3.25
CA ASP A 70 19.13 -17.90 3.65
C ASP A 70 17.83 -18.42 4.30
N ASP A 71 17.04 -17.53 4.90
CA ASP A 71 15.75 -17.83 5.54
C ASP A 71 14.56 -17.84 4.57
N PHE A 72 14.75 -17.50 3.28
CA PHE A 72 13.66 -17.31 2.31
C PHE A 72 12.86 -18.60 2.12
N GLU A 73 13.52 -19.72 1.86
CA GLU A 73 12.86 -21.00 1.59
C GLU A 73 12.12 -21.52 2.83
N GLN A 74 12.70 -21.34 4.02
CA GLN A 74 12.05 -21.69 5.29
C GLN A 74 10.80 -20.84 5.51
N ALA A 75 10.90 -19.52 5.37
CA ALA A 75 9.77 -18.60 5.55
C ALA A 75 8.67 -18.83 4.49
N ALA A 76 9.06 -19.18 3.25
CA ALA A 76 8.12 -19.55 2.18
C ALA A 76 7.37 -20.83 2.50
N ALA A 77 8.06 -21.88 2.95
CA ALA A 77 7.43 -23.13 3.36
C ALA A 77 6.46 -22.92 4.53
N GLN A 78 6.87 -22.15 5.54
CA GLN A 78 6.02 -21.86 6.70
C GLN A 78 4.78 -21.03 6.31
N THR A 79 4.95 -20.06 5.41
CA THR A 79 3.84 -19.27 4.84
C THR A 79 2.85 -20.17 4.11
N ALA A 80 3.34 -21.07 3.25
CA ALA A 80 2.50 -22.00 2.49
C ALA A 80 1.74 -22.98 3.41
N VAL A 81 2.41 -23.55 4.41
CA VAL A 81 1.78 -24.44 5.40
C VAL A 81 0.70 -23.70 6.19
N THR A 82 0.98 -22.48 6.63
CA THR A 82 0.02 -21.67 7.40
C THR A 82 -1.19 -21.32 6.53
N ALA A 83 -0.98 -20.88 5.29
CA ALA A 83 -2.08 -20.57 4.37
C ALA A 83 -2.97 -21.79 4.07
N ALA A 84 -2.37 -22.97 3.90
CA ALA A 84 -3.09 -24.20 3.61
C ALA A 84 -4.04 -24.63 4.74
N GLN A 85 -3.71 -24.32 6.01
CA GLN A 85 -4.60 -24.59 7.15
C GLN A 85 -5.94 -23.86 7.05
N TYR A 86 -5.95 -22.72 6.35
CA TYR A 86 -7.14 -21.89 6.11
C TYR A 86 -7.75 -22.10 4.72
N GLY A 87 -7.22 -23.04 3.93
CA GLY A 87 -7.71 -23.36 2.59
C GLY A 87 -7.20 -22.43 1.49
N PHE A 88 -6.08 -21.74 1.70
CA PHE A 88 -5.46 -20.87 0.69
C PHE A 88 -4.14 -21.43 0.16
N SER A 89 -3.82 -21.08 -1.08
CA SER A 89 -2.45 -21.16 -1.58
C SER A 89 -1.66 -19.99 -0.99
N GLY A 90 -0.47 -20.26 -0.43
CA GLY A 90 0.41 -19.24 0.14
C GLY A 90 1.82 -19.33 -0.41
N GLY A 91 2.51 -18.20 -0.47
CA GLY A 91 3.92 -18.13 -0.86
C GLY A 91 4.57 -16.81 -0.50
N LEU A 92 5.90 -16.73 -0.62
CA LEU A 92 6.64 -15.48 -0.49
C LEU A 92 7.03 -14.92 -1.85
N LEU A 93 7.00 -13.59 -1.93
CA LEU A 93 7.47 -12.84 -3.08
C LEU A 93 8.88 -12.31 -2.80
N PRO A 94 9.81 -12.35 -3.78
CA PRO A 94 11.22 -12.03 -3.58
C PRO A 94 11.48 -10.51 -3.53
N ILE A 95 10.76 -9.81 -2.66
CA ILE A 95 10.88 -8.37 -2.39
C ILE A 95 10.71 -8.10 -0.90
N ARG A 96 11.07 -6.89 -0.46
CA ARG A 96 10.82 -6.41 0.90
C ARG A 96 9.82 -5.27 0.91
N THR A 97 9.16 -5.13 2.04
CA THR A 97 8.27 -3.99 2.34
C THR A 97 8.55 -3.49 3.75
N VAL A 98 8.33 -2.20 3.97
CA VAL A 98 8.42 -1.63 5.31
C VAL A 98 7.31 -2.16 6.23
N GLY A 99 7.67 -2.41 7.47
CA GLY A 99 6.78 -2.66 8.61
C GLY A 99 7.26 -1.94 9.87
N VAL A 100 6.51 -2.13 10.95
CA VAL A 100 6.86 -1.71 12.31
C VAL A 100 6.65 -2.91 13.23
N GLN A 101 7.74 -3.37 13.83
CA GLN A 101 7.75 -4.46 14.80
C GLN A 101 8.39 -3.95 16.10
N GLY A 102 7.65 -4.02 17.20
CA GLY A 102 8.02 -3.34 18.44
C GLY A 102 8.13 -1.83 18.24
N ASP A 103 9.22 -1.24 18.72
CA ASP A 103 9.48 0.21 18.63
C ASP A 103 10.26 0.62 17.36
N GLY A 104 10.61 -0.36 16.51
CA GLY A 104 11.50 -0.17 15.37
C GLY A 104 10.81 -0.32 14.02
N ARG A 105 11.34 0.40 13.03
CA ARG A 105 11.03 0.18 11.61
C ARG A 105 11.76 -1.08 11.13
N SER A 106 11.07 -1.97 10.44
CA SER A 106 11.62 -3.20 9.87
C SER A 106 11.42 -3.27 8.35
N TYR A 107 12.25 -4.06 7.66
CA TYR A 107 12.06 -4.41 6.26
C TYR A 107 12.06 -5.94 6.12
N GLY A 108 10.88 -6.49 5.86
CA GLY A 108 10.61 -7.92 5.83
C GLY A 108 9.93 -8.32 4.53
N TYR A 109 9.74 -9.63 4.36
CA TYR A 109 9.15 -10.23 3.18
C TYR A 109 7.69 -9.83 2.98
N LEU A 110 7.27 -9.92 1.71
CA LEU A 110 5.87 -9.87 1.29
C LEU A 110 5.37 -11.29 1.06
N ALA A 111 4.39 -11.73 1.87
CA ALA A 111 3.65 -12.96 1.63
C ALA A 111 2.45 -12.69 0.72
N ALA A 112 2.10 -13.68 -0.09
CA ALA A 112 0.93 -13.66 -0.95
C ALA A 112 0.02 -14.85 -0.64
N LEU A 113 -1.29 -14.62 -0.78
CA LEU A 113 -2.36 -15.59 -0.68
C LEU A 113 -3.15 -15.63 -1.99
N ALA A 114 -3.66 -16.80 -2.37
CA ALA A 114 -4.56 -16.98 -3.51
C ALA A 114 -5.62 -18.05 -3.17
N GLY A 115 -6.75 -18.03 -3.87
CA GLY A 115 -7.91 -18.89 -3.60
C GLY A 115 -9.21 -18.09 -3.48
N ALA A 116 -10.16 -18.60 -2.70
CA ALA A 116 -11.49 -18.00 -2.56
C ALA A 116 -11.45 -16.57 -1.99
N SER A 117 -12.38 -15.71 -2.40
CA SER A 117 -12.48 -14.32 -1.93
C SER A 117 -13.30 -14.21 -0.63
N ASP A 118 -12.87 -14.94 0.41
CA ASP A 118 -13.48 -14.93 1.75
C ASP A 118 -12.67 -13.98 2.66
N TRP A 119 -13.19 -12.78 2.86
CA TRP A 119 -12.47 -11.71 3.57
C TRP A 119 -12.10 -12.08 5.01
N ASP A 120 -13.00 -12.70 5.76
CA ASP A 120 -12.75 -13.02 7.15
C ASP A 120 -11.65 -14.06 7.29
N LYS A 121 -11.69 -15.12 6.47
CA LYS A 121 -10.60 -16.11 6.43
C LYS A 121 -9.30 -15.52 5.92
N LEU A 122 -9.32 -14.65 4.91
CA LEU A 122 -8.12 -13.98 4.40
C LEU A 122 -7.47 -13.12 5.49
N ARG A 123 -8.27 -12.35 6.22
CA ARG A 123 -7.82 -11.51 7.34
C ARG A 123 -7.23 -12.34 8.47
N GLU A 124 -7.90 -13.42 8.85
CA GLU A 124 -7.41 -14.32 9.89
C GLU A 124 -6.08 -14.98 9.47
N THR A 125 -6.01 -15.47 8.23
CA THR A 125 -4.80 -16.09 7.67
C THR A 125 -3.63 -15.09 7.64
N ALA A 126 -3.87 -13.86 7.19
CA ALA A 126 -2.86 -12.81 7.16
C ALA A 126 -2.32 -12.47 8.57
N SER A 127 -3.23 -12.34 9.55
CA SER A 127 -2.86 -12.15 10.96
C SER A 127 -2.01 -13.31 11.47
N GLN A 128 -2.41 -14.55 11.18
CA GLN A 128 -1.68 -15.72 11.65
C GLN A 128 -0.30 -15.85 11.00
N ILE A 129 -0.17 -15.60 9.69
CA ILE A 129 1.12 -15.62 8.99
C ILE A 129 2.09 -14.61 9.62
N THR A 130 1.66 -13.36 9.83
CA THR A 130 2.54 -12.36 10.42
C THR A 130 2.91 -12.64 11.88
N LYS A 131 2.09 -13.41 12.60
CA LYS A 131 2.38 -13.87 13.96
C LYS A 131 3.41 -15.00 14.00
N VAL A 132 3.37 -15.94 13.07
CA VAL A 132 4.22 -17.16 13.09
C VAL A 132 5.45 -17.07 12.20
N VAL A 133 5.42 -16.24 11.16
CA VAL A 133 6.52 -16.00 10.22
C VAL A 133 7.04 -14.57 10.45
N HIS A 134 7.88 -14.39 11.46
CA HIS A 134 8.34 -13.06 11.90
C HIS A 134 9.10 -12.26 10.83
N GLN A 135 9.63 -12.94 9.81
CA GLN A 135 10.29 -12.32 8.65
C GLN A 135 9.29 -11.62 7.72
N VAL A 136 7.99 -11.91 7.83
CA VAL A 136 6.93 -11.34 6.98
C VAL A 136 6.38 -10.06 7.61
N ASN A 137 6.49 -8.96 6.88
CA ASN A 137 5.91 -7.68 7.29
C ASN A 137 4.50 -7.48 6.75
N ARG A 138 4.18 -8.06 5.59
CA ARG A 138 2.92 -7.87 4.89
C ARG A 138 2.43 -9.15 4.24
N VAL A 139 1.11 -9.28 4.18
CA VAL A 139 0.39 -10.34 3.49
C VAL A 139 -0.59 -9.70 2.52
N VAL A 140 -0.58 -10.16 1.27
CA VAL A 140 -1.50 -9.69 0.22
C VAL A 140 -2.32 -10.84 -0.34
N TYR A 141 -3.50 -10.52 -0.86
CA TYR A 141 -4.34 -11.42 -1.62
C TYR A 141 -4.19 -11.16 -3.11
N CYS A 142 -3.85 -12.19 -3.88
CA CYS A 142 -3.77 -12.17 -5.33
C CYS A 142 -5.17 -12.21 -5.93
N LEU A 143 -5.67 -11.06 -6.40
CA LEU A 143 -7.02 -10.94 -6.94
C LEU A 143 -7.16 -11.71 -8.25
N GLY A 144 -8.18 -12.57 -8.33
CA GLY A 144 -8.49 -13.35 -9.53
C GLY A 144 -7.54 -14.53 -9.78
N ARG A 145 -6.91 -15.08 -8.71
CA ARG A 145 -6.02 -16.24 -8.81
C ARG A 145 -6.38 -17.30 -7.79
N ASP A 146 -6.30 -18.55 -8.23
CA ASP A 146 -6.50 -19.73 -7.37
C ASP A 146 -5.22 -20.16 -6.65
N GLN A 147 -4.04 -19.87 -7.24
CA GLN A 147 -2.75 -20.23 -6.68
C GLN A 147 -1.75 -19.08 -6.78
N VAL A 148 -0.86 -19.01 -5.79
CA VAL A 148 0.31 -18.13 -5.81
C VAL A 148 1.36 -18.77 -6.71
N PRO A 149 1.80 -18.13 -7.80
CA PRO A 149 2.83 -18.69 -8.67
C PRO A 149 4.18 -18.77 -7.92
N PRO A 150 5.03 -19.77 -8.22
CA PRO A 150 6.37 -19.88 -7.62
C PRO A 150 7.30 -18.82 -8.21
N ILE A 151 7.29 -17.62 -7.62
CA ILE A 151 8.13 -16.51 -8.07
C ILE A 151 9.50 -16.56 -7.37
N ARG A 152 10.57 -16.54 -8.16
CA ARG A 152 11.96 -16.44 -7.69
C ARG A 152 12.75 -15.30 -8.34
N THR A 153 12.19 -14.70 -9.39
CA THR A 153 12.78 -13.58 -10.13
C THR A 153 11.92 -12.33 -9.98
N ILE A 154 12.47 -11.20 -10.40
CA ILE A 154 11.76 -9.93 -10.46
C ILE A 154 11.96 -9.28 -11.83
N VAL A 155 11.08 -8.35 -12.17
CA VAL A 155 11.28 -7.41 -13.28
C VAL A 155 12.03 -6.20 -12.74
N PRO A 156 13.30 -5.94 -13.13
CA PRO A 156 14.04 -4.79 -12.64
C PRO A 156 13.22 -3.50 -12.76
N THR A 157 13.13 -2.77 -11.65
CA THR A 157 12.25 -1.61 -11.53
C THR A 157 12.94 -0.53 -10.74
N LEU A 158 12.97 0.68 -11.30
CA LEU A 158 13.52 1.88 -10.69
C LEU A 158 12.52 3.03 -10.88
N LEU A 159 12.85 4.20 -10.32
CA LEU A 159 12.09 5.43 -10.52
C LEU A 159 12.33 6.03 -11.92
N GLU A 160 11.97 5.27 -12.95
CA GLU A 160 12.04 5.67 -14.35
C GLU A 160 10.73 6.35 -14.79
N PRO A 161 10.76 7.33 -15.70
CA PRO A 161 9.58 8.07 -16.12
C PRO A 161 8.41 7.19 -16.56
N GLU A 162 8.66 6.13 -17.32
CA GLU A 162 7.67 5.18 -17.80
C GLU A 162 7.03 4.36 -16.67
N VAL A 163 7.80 4.00 -15.65
CA VAL A 163 7.31 3.28 -14.47
C VAL A 163 6.40 4.20 -13.65
N VAL A 164 6.85 5.44 -13.45
CA VAL A 164 6.08 6.47 -12.72
C VAL A 164 4.79 6.81 -13.45
N GLU A 165 4.80 6.88 -14.79
CA GLU A 165 3.62 7.20 -15.59
C GLU A 165 2.55 6.10 -15.55
N VAL A 166 2.98 4.83 -15.59
CA VAL A 166 2.05 3.70 -15.42
C VAL A 166 1.44 3.71 -14.02
N LEU A 167 2.23 3.93 -12.96
CA LEU A 167 1.69 4.01 -11.60
C LEU A 167 0.75 5.21 -11.43
N ARG A 168 1.09 6.37 -12.01
CA ARG A 168 0.22 7.56 -11.98
C ARG A 168 -1.12 7.29 -12.65
N SER A 169 -1.10 6.61 -13.80
CA SER A 169 -2.32 6.20 -14.51
C SER A 169 -3.14 5.20 -13.71
N ALA A 170 -2.49 4.24 -13.03
CA ALA A 170 -3.15 3.28 -12.16
C ALA A 170 -3.80 3.95 -10.93
N ASP A 171 -3.10 4.86 -10.25
CA ASP A 171 -3.59 5.60 -9.08
C ASP A 171 -4.82 6.47 -9.43
N ASP A 172 -4.76 7.22 -10.54
CA ASP A 172 -5.89 8.02 -11.02
C ASP A 172 -7.10 7.15 -11.41
N LEU A 173 -6.85 6.04 -12.10
CA LEU A 173 -7.89 5.09 -12.49
C LEU A 173 -8.61 4.51 -11.26
N ILE A 174 -7.86 4.02 -10.28
CA ILE A 174 -8.40 3.47 -9.02
C ILE A 174 -9.23 4.53 -8.30
N LYS A 175 -8.69 5.75 -8.16
CA LYS A 175 -9.40 6.87 -7.54
C LYS A 175 -10.74 7.15 -8.22
N ARG A 176 -10.78 7.23 -9.56
CA ARG A 176 -12.02 7.48 -10.31
C ARG A 176 -13.05 6.37 -10.11
N ILE A 177 -12.63 5.12 -10.07
CA ILE A 177 -13.53 3.99 -9.79
C ILE A 177 -14.06 4.09 -8.36
N LEU A 178 -13.21 4.27 -7.34
CA LEU A 178 -13.67 4.40 -5.96
C LEU A 178 -14.62 5.60 -5.76
N GLN A 179 -14.45 6.67 -6.53
CA GLN A 179 -15.37 7.81 -6.54
C GLN A 179 -16.71 7.47 -7.19
N SER A 180 -16.74 6.71 -8.30
CA SER A 180 -18.01 6.32 -8.95
C SER A 180 -18.84 5.37 -8.07
N TYR A 181 -18.20 4.60 -7.20
CA TYR A 181 -18.86 3.77 -6.18
C TYR A 181 -19.09 4.51 -4.85
N GLN A 182 -18.78 5.81 -4.75
CA GLN A 182 -18.98 6.64 -3.55
C GLN A 182 -18.27 6.14 -2.27
N VAL A 183 -17.25 5.29 -2.39
CA VAL A 183 -16.48 4.75 -1.26
C VAL A 183 -15.19 5.51 -0.98
N TYR A 184 -14.70 6.31 -1.95
CA TYR A 184 -13.42 7.03 -1.81
C TYR A 184 -13.32 7.91 -0.55
N ARG A 185 -14.41 8.56 -0.16
CA ARG A 185 -14.46 9.44 1.03
C ARG A 185 -14.57 8.67 2.35
N GLN A 186 -15.02 7.42 2.30
CA GLN A 186 -15.19 6.58 3.48
C GLN A 186 -13.85 5.97 3.91
N ILE A 187 -12.92 5.83 2.96
CA ILE A 187 -11.58 5.30 3.20
C ILE A 187 -10.63 6.43 3.61
N SER A 188 -9.89 6.25 4.71
CA SER A 188 -8.95 7.26 5.22
C SER A 188 -7.86 7.58 4.19
N GLN A 189 -7.28 6.53 3.58
CA GLN A 189 -6.30 6.67 2.52
C GLN A 189 -6.25 5.41 1.65
N VAL A 190 -6.09 5.57 0.33
CA VAL A 190 -5.78 4.48 -0.59
C VAL A 190 -4.35 4.66 -1.09
N ILE A 191 -3.52 3.68 -0.79
CA ILE A 191 -2.14 3.59 -1.27
C ILE A 191 -2.15 2.62 -2.45
N VAL A 192 -1.63 3.07 -3.58
CA VAL A 192 -1.45 2.25 -4.79
C VAL A 192 0.04 2.08 -4.99
N THR A 193 0.53 0.85 -4.98
CA THR A 193 1.97 0.57 -5.05
C THR A 193 2.28 -0.31 -6.24
N MET A 194 3.25 0.08 -7.05
CA MET A 194 3.85 -0.80 -8.05
C MET A 194 5.00 -1.59 -7.45
N PHE A 195 5.09 -2.88 -7.75
CA PHE A 195 6.18 -3.73 -7.29
C PHE A 195 6.65 -4.71 -8.36
N PRO A 196 7.94 -5.11 -8.32
CA PRO A 196 8.66 -5.71 -9.46
C PRO A 196 8.39 -7.21 -9.63
N VAL A 197 7.20 -7.69 -9.28
CA VAL A 197 6.83 -9.10 -9.35
C VAL A 197 5.90 -9.33 -10.53
N ASP A 198 6.28 -10.31 -11.35
CA ASP A 198 5.46 -10.77 -12.46
C ASP A 198 4.57 -11.93 -12.02
N LEU A 199 3.32 -11.63 -11.66
CA LEU A 199 2.38 -12.67 -11.27
C LEU A 199 1.86 -13.47 -12.47
N ALA A 200 1.83 -12.88 -13.68
CA ALA A 200 1.25 -13.51 -14.87
C ALA A 200 2.26 -14.26 -15.75
N GLY A 201 3.56 -14.07 -15.53
CA GLY A 201 4.60 -14.60 -16.40
C GLY A 201 4.67 -13.89 -17.76
N ASN A 202 4.20 -12.63 -17.85
CA ASN A 202 4.16 -11.84 -19.09
C ASN A 202 5.25 -10.75 -19.17
N GLY A 203 6.20 -10.73 -18.24
CA GLY A 203 7.24 -9.71 -18.10
C GLY A 203 6.77 -8.40 -17.46
N GLY A 204 5.53 -8.34 -16.95
CA GLY A 204 4.94 -7.15 -16.35
C GLY A 204 5.16 -7.02 -14.84
N ARG A 205 4.82 -5.86 -14.29
CA ARG A 205 4.88 -5.53 -12.86
C ARG A 205 3.49 -5.63 -12.23
N SER A 206 3.43 -5.82 -10.92
CA SER A 206 2.16 -5.94 -10.21
C SER A 206 1.80 -4.64 -9.49
N ILE A 207 0.50 -4.42 -9.30
CA ILE A 207 -0.06 -3.30 -8.51
C ILE A 207 -0.65 -3.85 -7.22
N ALA A 208 -0.33 -3.23 -6.10
CA ALA A 208 -0.97 -3.47 -4.82
C ALA A 208 -1.99 -2.36 -4.52
N LEU A 209 -3.20 -2.76 -4.16
CA LEU A 209 -4.25 -1.91 -3.64
C LEU A 209 -4.22 -1.99 -2.11
N ARG A 210 -3.95 -0.85 -1.46
CA ARG A 210 -3.95 -0.69 0.01
C ARG A 210 -4.97 0.37 0.41
N PRO A 211 -6.26 0.03 0.49
CA PRO A 211 -7.24 0.90 1.10
C PRO A 211 -7.16 0.72 2.62
N PHE A 212 -7.01 1.81 3.36
CA PHE A 212 -6.74 1.76 4.79
C PHE A 212 -7.71 2.61 5.60
N MET A 213 -8.17 2.03 6.70
CA MET A 213 -9.06 2.64 7.67
C MET A 213 -8.28 2.94 8.95
N THR A 214 -8.30 4.21 9.36
CA THR A 214 -7.63 4.69 10.57
C THR A 214 -8.26 5.99 11.06
N ALA A 215 -8.24 6.17 12.39
CA ALA A 215 -8.64 7.42 13.04
C ALA A 215 -7.46 8.39 13.22
N ASP A 216 -6.24 7.87 13.41
CA ASP A 216 -5.08 8.65 13.87
C ASP A 216 -3.77 8.36 13.11
N TYR A 217 -3.79 7.46 12.14
CA TYR A 217 -2.62 6.94 11.39
C TYR A 217 -1.57 6.23 12.26
N MET A 218 -1.80 6.01 13.55
CA MET A 218 -0.93 5.24 14.43
C MET A 218 -1.24 3.75 14.34
N THR A 219 -2.53 3.41 14.31
CA THR A 219 -3.02 2.05 14.08
C THR A 219 -4.09 2.04 13.00
N GLY A 220 -4.37 0.87 12.44
CA GLY A 220 -5.54 0.72 11.57
C GLY A 220 -5.58 -0.60 10.84
N ARG A 221 -6.60 -0.74 10.00
CA ARG A 221 -6.91 -1.98 9.30
C ARG A 221 -7.07 -1.73 7.79
N PRO A 222 -6.90 -2.76 6.96
CA PRO A 222 -7.42 -2.71 5.60
C PRO A 222 -8.92 -2.36 5.57
N ALA A 223 -9.36 -1.63 4.55
CA ALA A 223 -10.77 -1.61 4.20
C ALA A 223 -11.17 -3.00 3.67
N ALA A 224 -12.27 -3.54 4.19
CA ALA A 224 -12.80 -4.85 3.86
C ALA A 224 -13.62 -4.82 2.59
N PHE A 225 -13.58 -5.91 1.82
CA PHE A 225 -14.59 -6.20 0.81
C PHE A 225 -15.45 -7.38 1.27
N PRO A 226 -16.77 -7.37 1.07
CA PRO A 226 -17.55 -6.30 0.44
C PRO A 226 -17.91 -5.11 1.37
N ASP A 227 -17.65 -5.22 2.68
CA ASP A 227 -18.27 -4.34 3.69
C ASP A 227 -17.90 -2.85 3.59
N ASP A 228 -16.60 -2.51 3.44
CA ASP A 228 -16.17 -1.12 3.25
C ASP A 228 -16.06 -0.76 1.75
N ILE A 229 -15.75 -1.75 0.91
CA ILE A 229 -15.61 -1.61 -0.55
C ILE A 229 -16.39 -2.74 -1.23
N PRO A 230 -17.44 -2.43 -2.02
CA PRO A 230 -18.20 -3.42 -2.76
C PRO A 230 -17.29 -4.32 -3.61
N TRP A 231 -17.60 -5.61 -3.66
CA TRP A 231 -16.78 -6.57 -4.40
C TRP A 231 -16.72 -6.24 -5.90
N GLU A 232 -17.81 -5.74 -6.46
CA GLU A 232 -17.92 -5.29 -7.85
C GLU A 232 -16.94 -4.15 -8.15
N CYS A 233 -16.74 -3.25 -7.18
CA CYS A 233 -15.75 -2.17 -7.28
C CYS A 233 -14.33 -2.72 -7.40
N VAL A 234 -13.98 -3.70 -6.55
CA VAL A 234 -12.68 -4.38 -6.58
C VAL A 234 -12.49 -5.12 -7.91
N GLN A 235 -13.50 -5.86 -8.37
CA GLN A 235 -13.46 -6.56 -9.66
C GLN A 235 -13.29 -5.60 -10.84
N GLU A 236 -13.97 -4.45 -10.81
CA GLU A 236 -13.80 -3.43 -11.85
C GLU A 236 -12.38 -2.85 -11.87
N ILE A 237 -11.81 -2.56 -10.69
CA ILE A 237 -10.41 -2.12 -10.57
C ILE A 237 -9.48 -3.13 -11.24
N VAL A 238 -9.60 -4.42 -10.90
CA VAL A 238 -8.76 -5.49 -11.49
C VAL A 238 -8.89 -5.52 -13.00
N ARG A 239 -10.13 -5.59 -13.52
CA ARG A 239 -10.43 -5.67 -14.95
C ARG A 239 -9.86 -4.48 -15.72
N ARG A 240 -9.88 -3.27 -15.14
CA ARG A 240 -9.39 -2.06 -15.81
C ARG A 240 -7.87 -1.90 -15.70
N LEU A 241 -7.26 -2.25 -14.55
CA LEU A 241 -5.81 -2.22 -14.38
C LEU A 241 -5.10 -3.22 -15.29
N GLN A 242 -5.66 -4.41 -15.49
CA GLN A 242 -5.10 -5.42 -16.41
C GLN A 242 -5.01 -4.94 -17.87
N LYS A 243 -5.72 -3.87 -18.24
CA LYS A 243 -5.63 -3.27 -19.58
C LYS A 243 -4.51 -2.23 -19.69
N LEU A 244 -3.90 -1.82 -18.57
CA LEU A 244 -2.76 -0.92 -18.61
C LEU A 244 -1.51 -1.68 -19.05
N PRO A 245 -0.64 -1.06 -19.88
CA PRO A 245 0.54 -1.72 -20.39
C PRO A 245 1.49 -2.08 -19.24
N GLY A 246 2.03 -3.30 -19.31
CA GLY A 246 3.05 -3.76 -18.36
C GLY A 246 2.52 -4.14 -16.97
N ILE A 247 1.19 -4.28 -16.78
CA ILE A 247 0.61 -4.82 -15.54
C ILE A 247 0.43 -6.33 -15.64
N SER A 248 1.03 -7.08 -14.72
CA SER A 248 0.96 -8.55 -14.64
C SER A 248 -0.04 -9.07 -13.61
N GLY A 249 -0.34 -8.28 -12.58
CA GLY A 249 -1.26 -8.69 -11.53
C GLY A 249 -1.70 -7.55 -10.65
N VAL A 250 -2.80 -7.78 -9.94
CA VAL A 250 -3.32 -6.88 -8.92
C VAL A 250 -3.45 -7.65 -7.63
N VAL A 251 -2.96 -7.09 -6.53
CA VAL A 251 -3.06 -7.68 -5.20
C VAL A 251 -3.76 -6.72 -4.25
N TYR A 252 -4.40 -7.26 -3.21
CA TYR A 252 -5.06 -6.49 -2.15
C TYR A 252 -4.31 -6.70 -0.85
N ASP A 253 -3.85 -5.63 -0.19
CA ASP A 253 -3.10 -5.77 1.07
C ASP A 253 -4.05 -6.01 2.25
N LEU A 254 -3.79 -7.08 2.99
CA LEU A 254 -4.59 -7.58 4.10
C LEU A 254 -4.04 -7.16 5.48
N THR A 255 -2.94 -6.41 5.53
CA THR A 255 -2.11 -6.31 6.74
C THR A 255 -2.40 -5.07 7.56
N SER A 256 -2.89 -5.22 8.79
CA SER A 256 -3.07 -4.10 9.72
C SER A 256 -1.75 -3.40 10.08
N LYS A 257 -1.86 -2.19 10.64
CA LYS A 257 -0.74 -1.48 11.29
C LYS A 257 -0.93 -1.58 12.81
N PRO A 258 0.00 -2.22 13.55
CA PRO A 258 1.11 -3.10 13.13
C PRO A 258 0.62 -4.47 12.59
N PRO A 259 1.49 -5.30 11.95
CA PRO A 259 2.96 -5.17 11.80
C PRO A 259 3.41 -4.41 10.56
N ALA A 260 2.48 -4.08 9.65
CA ALA A 260 2.78 -3.26 8.49
C ALA A 260 2.73 -1.76 8.83
N THR A 261 3.00 -0.91 7.85
CA THR A 261 2.68 0.52 7.89
C THR A 261 1.67 0.89 6.78
N MET A 262 1.38 2.18 6.61
CA MET A 262 0.52 2.66 5.52
C MET A 262 1.16 2.45 4.14
N GLU A 263 2.34 3.04 3.94
CA GLU A 263 3.09 3.02 2.69
C GLU A 263 3.99 1.77 2.61
N TRP A 264 4.35 1.34 1.41
CA TRP A 264 5.11 0.11 1.19
C TRP A 264 6.63 0.33 1.06
N GLU A 265 7.01 1.53 0.60
CA GLU A 265 8.37 2.08 0.33
C GLU A 265 9.35 1.22 -0.46
#